data_AF-A0A2G6LWC6-F1
#
_entry.id   AF-A0A2G6LWC6-F1
#
_cell.length_a   1.000
_cell.length_b   1.000
_cell.length_c   1.000
_cell.angle_alpha   90.00
_cell.angle_beta   90.00
_cell.angle_gamma   90.00
#
_symmetry.space_group_name_H-M   'P 1'
#
loop_
_entity.id
_entity.type
_entity.pdbx_description
1 polymer ?
#
loop_
_entity_poly.entity_id
_entity_poly.type
_entity_poly.pdbx_seq_one_letter_code
_entity_poly.pdbx_strand_id
1 'polypeptide(L)'
;CKDRGIRISGRKLGRPFEDPAVMKALRQQRYEDERIRNAIEGKIGEGKRRYSTDRVMTKLRETSETVISMVYLVMNLERLLREGASSYLMRIYHSLKACLLLDVLWVKLDWSGMHGRG
;
A
#
# COMPACT_ATOMS: atom_id res chain seq x y z
N CYS A 1 19.62 -23.61 -7.84
CA CYS A 1 18.52 -22.63 -7.71
C CYS A 1 17.37 -22.90 -8.67
N LYS A 2 17.66 -23.07 -9.98
CA LYS A 2 16.65 -23.52 -10.96
C LYS A 2 16.06 -24.88 -10.59
N ASP A 3 16.87 -25.79 -10.07
CA ASP A 3 16.45 -27.14 -9.66
C ASP A 3 15.47 -27.13 -8.47
N ARG A 4 15.35 -25.99 -7.78
CA ARG A 4 14.39 -25.77 -6.69
C ARG A 4 13.21 -24.89 -7.12
N GLY A 5 13.07 -24.59 -8.41
CA GLY A 5 12.05 -23.67 -8.93
C GLY A 5 12.26 -22.20 -8.53
N ILE A 6 13.41 -21.83 -7.98
CA ILE A 6 13.68 -20.46 -7.53
C ILE A 6 14.11 -19.60 -8.72
N ARG A 7 13.26 -18.63 -9.08
CA ARG A 7 13.53 -17.63 -10.11
C ARG A 7 14.43 -16.53 -9.58
N ILE A 8 15.53 -16.25 -10.29
CA ILE A 8 16.45 -15.16 -9.96
C ILE A 8 15.96 -13.88 -10.66
N SER A 9 15.58 -12.85 -9.90
CA SER A 9 15.03 -11.58 -10.40
C SER A 9 16.09 -10.56 -10.86
N GLY A 10 17.37 -10.84 -10.61
CA GLY A 10 18.48 -9.97 -10.99
C GLY A 10 18.65 -9.83 -12.51
N ARG A 11 19.20 -8.69 -12.96
CA ARG A 11 19.58 -8.50 -14.37
C ARG A 11 20.57 -9.60 -14.77
N LYS A 12 20.27 -10.30 -15.86
CA LYS A 12 21.19 -11.28 -16.46
C LYS A 12 22.52 -10.57 -16.79
N LEU A 13 23.62 -11.15 -16.33
CA LEU A 13 24.97 -10.68 -16.64
C LEU A 13 25.33 -11.04 -18.08
N GLY A 14 26.08 -10.17 -18.76
CA GLY A 14 26.54 -10.40 -20.13
C GLY A 14 25.70 -9.71 -21.21
N ARG A 15 25.82 -10.20 -22.45
CA ARG A 15 25.23 -9.57 -23.64
C ARG A 15 23.69 -9.56 -23.56
N PRO A 16 23.03 -8.44 -23.93
CA PRO A 16 21.58 -8.40 -24.07
C PRO A 16 21.06 -9.44 -25.07
N PHE A 17 19.80 -9.85 -24.93
CA PHE A 17 19.14 -10.64 -25.96
C PHE A 17 18.99 -9.81 -27.23
N GLU A 18 19.15 -10.46 -28.38
CA GLU A 18 19.01 -9.83 -29.70
C GLU A 18 17.55 -9.48 -30.01
N ASP A 19 16.61 -10.30 -29.52
CA ASP A 19 15.16 -10.09 -29.69
C ASP A 19 14.65 -8.94 -28.79
N PRO A 20 14.14 -7.83 -29.38
CA PRO A 20 13.55 -6.73 -28.63
C PRO A 20 12.33 -7.12 -27.79
N ALA A 21 11.54 -8.10 -28.23
CA ALA A 21 10.32 -8.53 -27.52
C ALA A 21 10.68 -9.22 -26.18
N VAL A 22 11.66 -10.11 -26.20
CA VAL A 22 12.20 -10.76 -25.00
C VAL A 22 12.78 -9.73 -24.02
N MET A 23 13.50 -8.73 -24.54
CA MET A 23 14.06 -7.66 -23.72
C MET A 23 12.98 -6.80 -23.06
N LYS A 24 11.88 -6.51 -23.76
CA LYS A 24 10.73 -5.78 -23.22
C LYS A 24 10.05 -6.57 -22.10
N ALA A 25 9.78 -7.86 -22.32
CA ALA A 25 9.18 -8.73 -21.30
C ALA A 25 10.05 -8.83 -20.03
N LEU A 26 11.36 -9.03 -20.19
CA LEU A 26 12.29 -9.09 -19.06
C LEU A 26 12.40 -7.75 -18.31
N ARG A 27 12.23 -6.62 -19.00
CA ARG A 27 12.19 -5.30 -18.34
C ARG A 27 10.92 -5.14 -17.52
N GLN A 28 9.75 -5.51 -18.06
CA GLN A 28 8.49 -5.46 -17.31
C GLN A 28 8.56 -6.34 -16.07
N GLN A 29 9.04 -7.57 -16.21
CA GLN A 29 9.19 -8.51 -15.10
C GLN A 29 10.09 -7.95 -13.99
N ARG A 30 11.24 -7.35 -14.35
CA ARG A 30 12.12 -6.69 -13.38
C ARG A 30 11.47 -5.52 -12.68
N TYR A 31 10.70 -4.71 -13.42
CA TYR A 31 9.99 -3.58 -12.84
C TYR A 31 9.00 -4.05 -11.77
N GLU A 32 8.22 -5.10 -12.03
CA GLU A 32 7.32 -5.67 -11.03
C GLU A 32 8.08 -6.26 -9.83
N ASP A 33 9.16 -7.01 -10.07
CA ASP A 33 9.99 -7.58 -9.02
C ASP A 33 10.60 -6.49 -8.12
N GLU A 34 11.13 -5.42 -8.72
CA GLU A 34 11.69 -4.27 -8.01
C GLU A 34 10.62 -3.51 -7.23
N ARG A 35 9.42 -3.34 -7.79
CA ARG A 35 8.29 -2.70 -7.11
C ARG A 35 7.90 -3.46 -5.85
N ILE A 36 7.82 -4.79 -5.93
CA ILE A 36 7.56 -5.66 -4.77
C ILE A 36 8.69 -5.55 -3.76
N ARG A 37 9.94 -5.66 -4.19
CA ARG A 37 11.11 -5.57 -3.32
C ARG A 37 11.16 -4.23 -2.58
N ASN A 38 10.97 -3.12 -3.28
CA ASN A 38 10.98 -1.79 -2.69
C ASN A 38 9.92 -1.63 -1.60
N ALA A 39 8.72 -2.18 -1.80
CA ALA A 39 7.66 -2.17 -0.79
C ALA A 39 8.06 -2.96 0.47
N ILE A 40 8.65 -4.15 0.29
CA ILE A 40 9.13 -5.01 1.38
C ILE A 40 10.29 -4.35 2.12
N GLU A 41 11.32 -3.89 1.40
CA GLU A 41 12.49 -3.22 1.98
C GLU A 41 12.10 -1.93 2.71
N GLY A 42 11.13 -1.19 2.19
CA GLY A 42 10.55 -0.04 2.87
C GLY A 42 9.95 -0.40 4.23
N LYS A 43 9.19 -1.50 4.31
CA LYS A 43 8.61 -1.98 5.58
C LYS A 43 9.64 -2.54 6.55
N ILE A 44 10.66 -3.24 6.05
CA ILE A 44 11.80 -3.68 6.87
C ILE A 44 12.57 -2.46 7.40
N GLY A 45 12.78 -1.44 6.56
CA GLY A 45 13.42 -0.18 6.95
C GLY A 45 12.62 0.58 8.01
N GLU A 46 11.29 0.60 7.88
CA GLU A 46 10.39 1.14 8.91
C GLU A 46 10.53 0.38 10.23
N GLY A 47 10.51 -0.95 10.20
CA GLY A 47 10.73 -1.81 11.38
C GLY A 47 12.04 -1.47 12.09
N LYS A 48 13.14 -1.37 11.34
CA LYS A 48 14.44 -0.99 11.91
C LYS A 48 14.43 0.42 12.50
N ARG A 49 14.01 1.44 11.74
CA ARG A 49 14.11 2.86 12.15
C ARG A 49 13.13 3.26 13.24
N ARG A 50 11.87 2.82 13.13
CA ARG A 50 10.77 3.27 13.99
C ARG A 50 10.51 2.30 15.13
N TYR A 51 10.78 1.02 14.93
CA TYR A 51 10.51 -0.04 15.90
C TYR A 51 11.76 -0.74 16.43
N SER A 52 12.96 -0.23 16.11
CA SER A 52 14.26 -0.70 16.62
C SER A 52 14.50 -2.20 16.43
N THR A 53 13.98 -2.79 15.35
CA THR A 53 14.17 -4.23 15.07
C THR A 53 15.64 -4.59 14.79
N ASP A 54 16.49 -3.60 14.51
CA ASP A 54 17.95 -3.76 14.39
C ASP A 54 18.68 -3.82 15.75
N ARG A 55 17.99 -3.53 16.86
CA ARG A 55 18.55 -3.49 18.22
C ARG A 55 17.73 -4.34 19.20
N VAL A 56 17.51 -5.61 18.85
CA VAL A 56 16.91 -6.59 19.76
C VAL A 56 18.01 -7.12 20.70
N MET A 57 17.97 -6.71 21.97
CA MET A 57 19.03 -6.98 22.96
C MET A 57 18.75 -8.20 23.87
N THR A 58 17.63 -8.87 23.65
CA THR A 58 17.24 -10.08 24.38
C THR A 58 18.27 -11.20 24.18
N LYS A 59 18.58 -11.94 25.26
CA LYS A 59 19.66 -12.93 25.27
C LYS A 59 19.19 -14.34 24.88
N LEU A 60 17.92 -14.65 25.11
CA LEU A 60 17.33 -15.95 24.79
C LEU A 60 16.58 -15.88 23.46
N ARG A 61 16.69 -16.97 22.67
CA ARG A 61 15.99 -17.11 21.39
C ARG A 61 14.49 -16.84 21.52
N GLU A 62 13.85 -17.47 22.49
CA GLU A 62 12.41 -17.35 22.74
C GLU A 62 11.99 -15.90 22.97
N THR A 63 12.71 -15.19 23.85
CA THR A 63 12.44 -13.78 24.12
C THR A 63 12.68 -12.88 22.90
N SER A 64 13.69 -13.18 22.08
CA SER A 64 13.94 -12.45 20.83
C SER A 64 12.81 -12.65 19.83
N GLU A 65 12.35 -13.90 19.65
CA GLU A 65 11.21 -14.24 18.79
C GLU A 65 9.93 -13.54 19.26
N THR A 66 9.66 -13.51 20.58
CA THR A 66 8.51 -12.79 21.15
C THR A 66 8.59 -11.29 20.90
N VAL A 67 9.73 -10.65 21.14
CA VAL A 67 9.92 -9.21 20.91
C VAL A 67 9.69 -8.86 19.43
N ILE A 68 10.30 -9.62 18.52
CA ILE A 68 10.13 -9.41 17.07
C ILE A 68 8.65 -9.57 16.69
N SER A 69 7.99 -10.63 17.18
CA SER A 69 6.58 -10.88 16.88
C SER A 69 5.67 -9.76 17.38
N MET A 70 5.93 -9.24 18.57
CA MET A 70 5.16 -8.13 19.16
C MET A 70 5.36 -6.83 18.38
N VAL A 71 6.57 -6.54 17.90
CA VAL A 71 6.82 -5.41 17.01
C VAL A 71 5.98 -5.51 15.74
N TYR A 72 5.99 -6.67 15.06
CA TYR A 72 5.19 -6.85 13.84
C TYR A 72 3.68 -6.81 14.12
N LEU A 73 3.22 -7.29 15.28
CA LEU A 73 1.83 -7.15 15.70
C LEU A 73 1.45 -5.66 15.79
N VAL A 74 2.23 -4.85 16.50
CA VAL A 74 1.98 -3.41 16.65
C VAL A 74 2.00 -2.70 15.29
N MET A 75 2.95 -3.02 14.42
CA MET A 75 3.01 -2.47 13.05
C MET A 75 1.73 -2.76 12.25
N ASN A 76 1.18 -3.98 12.36
CA ASN A 76 -0.06 -4.36 11.69
C ASN A 76 -1.28 -3.66 12.31
N LEU A 77 -1.37 -3.58 13.64
CA LEU A 77 -2.46 -2.88 14.32
C LEU A 77 -2.50 -1.40 13.96
N GLU A 78 -1.35 -0.73 13.89
CA GLU A 78 -1.28 0.68 13.51
C GLU A 78 -1.73 0.91 12.05
N ARG A 79 -1.44 -0.05 11.16
CA ARG A 79 -1.95 -0.04 9.79
C ARG A 79 -3.48 -0.17 9.78
N LEU A 80 -4.03 -1.15 10.49
CA LEU A 80 -5.48 -1.36 10.56
C LEU A 80 -6.20 -0.14 11.13
N LEU A 81 -5.66 0.48 12.18
CA LEU A 81 -6.21 1.70 12.76
C LEU A 81 -6.22 2.87 11.76
N ARG A 82 -5.14 3.06 11.00
CA ARG A 82 -5.08 4.09 9.95
C ARG A 82 -6.05 3.84 8.80
N GLU A 83 -6.14 2.61 8.31
CA GLU A 83 -7.07 2.24 7.24
C GLU A 83 -8.53 2.38 7.71
N GLY A 84 -8.81 1.96 8.95
CA GLY A 84 -10.11 2.15 9.60
C GLY A 84 -10.48 3.63 9.72
N ALA A 85 -9.59 4.45 10.27
CA ALA A 85 -9.80 5.89 10.41
C ALA A 85 -9.98 6.57 9.04
N SER A 86 -9.15 6.25 8.06
CA SER A 86 -9.25 6.81 6.71
C SER A 86 -10.57 6.43 6.03
N SER A 87 -10.99 5.17 6.14
CA SER A 87 -12.27 4.74 5.55
C SER A 87 -13.47 5.41 6.22
N TYR A 88 -13.42 5.59 7.54
CA TYR A 88 -14.45 6.31 8.30
C TYR A 88 -14.53 7.79 7.89
N LEU A 89 -13.39 8.48 7.81
CA LEU A 89 -13.35 9.89 7.38
C LEU A 89 -13.84 10.09 5.95
N MET A 90 -13.49 9.18 5.03
CA MET A 90 -14.00 9.21 3.66
C MET A 90 -15.51 9.07 3.60
N ARG A 91 -16.10 8.18 4.43
CA ARG A 91 -17.56 8.04 4.51
C ARG A 91 -18.21 9.33 5.00
N ILE A 92 -17.67 9.97 6.03
CA ILE A 92 -18.16 11.27 6.51
C ILE A 92 -18.09 12.32 5.39
N TYR A 93 -16.95 12.43 4.70
CA TYR A 93 -16.78 13.39 3.61
C TYR A 93 -17.82 13.17 2.49
N HIS A 94 -18.03 11.92 2.08
CA HIS A 94 -19.03 11.59 1.06
C HIS A 94 -20.46 11.88 1.53
N SER A 95 -20.80 11.58 2.78
CA SER A 95 -22.11 11.90 3.36
C SER A 95 -22.36 13.41 3.41
N LEU A 96 -21.39 14.20 3.89
CA LEU A 96 -21.50 15.66 3.94
C LEU A 96 -21.64 16.26 2.54
N LYS A 97 -20.84 15.78 1.58
CA LYS A 97 -20.92 16.21 0.17
C LYS A 97 -22.27 15.88 -0.46
N ALA A 98 -22.84 14.72 -0.15
CA ALA A 98 -24.16 14.34 -0.62
C ALA A 98 -25.25 15.25 -0.05
N CYS A 99 -25.23 15.56 1.25
CA CYS A 99 -26.16 16.52 1.85
C CYS A 99 -26.07 17.90 1.17
N LEU A 100 -24.86 18.45 1.02
CA LEU A 100 -24.67 19.75 0.36
C LEU A 100 -25.13 19.75 -1.11
N LEU A 101 -24.88 18.65 -1.85
CA LEU A 101 -25.38 18.51 -3.22
C LEU A 101 -26.90 18.42 -3.27
N LEU A 102 -27.51 17.69 -2.34
CA LEU A 102 -28.96 17.62 -2.22
C LEU A 102 -29.54 18.98 -1.90
N ASP A 103 -28.96 19.75 -0.98
CA ASP A 103 -29.41 21.12 -0.65
C ASP A 103 -29.36 22.04 -1.87
N VAL A 104 -28.25 22.02 -2.62
CA VAL A 104 -28.10 22.82 -3.85
C VAL A 104 -29.09 22.38 -4.93
N LEU A 105 -29.31 21.07 -5.09
CA LEU A 105 -30.28 20.53 -6.05
C LEU A 105 -31.72 20.89 -5.65
N TRP A 106 -32.04 20.86 -4.35
CA TRP A 106 -33.36 21.19 -3.82
C TRP A 106 -33.68 22.67 -4.05
N VAL A 107 -32.75 23.57 -3.72
CA VAL A 107 -32.87 25.01 -4.00
C VAL A 107 -33.04 25.27 -5.50
N LYS A 108 -32.31 24.53 -6.34
CA LYS A 108 -32.41 24.69 -7.80
C LYS A 108 -33.72 24.16 -8.38
N LEU A 109 -34.26 23.07 -7.85
CA LEU A 109 -35.56 22.52 -8.21
C LEU A 109 -36.72 23.43 -7.78
N ASP A 110 -36.64 24.02 -6.58
CA ASP A 110 -37.64 24.96 -6.07
C ASP A 110 -37.71 26.24 -6.93
N TRP A 111 -36.55 26.77 -7.32
CA TRP A 111 -36.47 27.96 -8.19
C TRP A 111 -37.08 27.73 -9.59
N SER A 112 -36.92 26.53 -10.15
CA SER A 112 -37.57 26.15 -11.42
C SER A 112 -39.09 25.97 -11.30
N GLY A 113 -39.60 25.60 -10.12
CA GLY A 113 -41.05 25.49 -9.86
C GLY A 113 -41.76 26.84 -9.71
N MET A 114 -41.04 27.90 -9.35
CA MET A 114 -41.61 29.24 -9.14
C MET A 114 -41.79 30.07 -10.43
N HIS A 115 -41.09 29.74 -11.53
CA HIS A 115 -41.15 30.50 -12.79
C HIS A 115 -42.13 29.93 -13.85
N GLY A 116 -42.93 28.91 -13.50
CA GLY A 116 -43.91 28.28 -14.40
C GLY A 116 -45.36 28.75 -14.25
N ARG A 117 -45.61 29.86 -13.52
CA ARG A 117 -46.94 30.49 -13.41
C ARG A 117 -46.87 31.92 -13.90
N GLY A 118 -46.99 32.08 -15.21
CA GLY A 118 -47.18 33.34 -15.93
C GLY A 118 -47.86 33.04 -17.25
#